data_AF-A0A0C2GGJ4-F1
#
_entry.id   AF-A0A0C2GGJ4-F1
#
_cell.length_a   1.000
_cell.length_b   1.000
_cell.length_c   1.000
_cell.angle_alpha   90.00
_cell.angle_beta   90.00
_cell.angle_gamma   90.00
#
_symmetry.space_group_name_H-M   'P 1'
#
loop_
_entity.id
_entity.type
_entity.pdbx_description
1 polymer ?
#
loop_
_entity_poly.entity_id
_entity_poly.type
_entity_poly.pdbx_seq_one_letter_code
_entity_poly.pdbx_strand_id
1 'polypeptide(L)'
;MRPEIRVLDAVTLRDRQEPRTEIGICAPDPTVNATAVIVEWGNPSELPSVYSGIRTGMAGENHLIYRPALVENGKEVHSSMRTVYTDNRWLYGGSDCTHC
;
A
#
# COMPACT_ATOMS: atom_id res chain seq x y z
N MET A 1 6.85 10.67 -9.41
CA MET A 1 6.81 9.47 -10.26
C MET A 1 5.77 8.52 -9.67
N ARG A 2 4.86 7.93 -10.47
CA ARG A 2 3.91 6.90 -10.01
C ARG A 2 4.57 5.53 -10.29
N PRO A 3 4.78 4.67 -9.29
CA PRO A 3 5.37 3.36 -9.53
C PRO A 3 4.41 2.52 -10.38
N GLU A 4 4.93 1.94 -11.47
CA GLU A 4 4.18 1.05 -12.36
C GLU A 4 4.72 -0.38 -12.23
N ILE A 5 3.84 -1.33 -11.96
CA ILE A 5 4.14 -2.75 -12.03
C ILE A 5 3.87 -3.21 -13.46
N ARG A 6 4.91 -3.73 -14.11
CA ARG A 6 4.87 -4.29 -15.46
C ARG A 6 5.17 -5.78 -15.42
N VAL A 7 4.40 -6.57 -16.15
CA VAL A 7 4.68 -8.00 -16.35
C VAL A 7 5.17 -8.17 -17.77
N LEU A 8 6.45 -8.50 -17.91
CA LEU A 8 7.10 -8.65 -19.21
C LEU A 8 7.15 -10.12 -19.63
N ASP A 9 7.02 -10.35 -20.94
CA ASP A 9 7.38 -11.62 -21.55
C ASP A 9 8.91 -11.77 -21.56
N ALA A 10 9.42 -12.85 -20.98
CA ALA A 10 10.86 -13.01 -20.76
C ALA A 10 11.69 -13.13 -22.06
N VAL A 11 11.06 -13.46 -23.19
CA VAL A 11 11.76 -13.65 -24.48
C VAL A 11 11.68 -12.39 -25.32
N THR A 12 10.49 -11.78 -25.40
CA THR A 12 10.23 -10.63 -26.26
C THR A 12 10.40 -9.29 -25.56
N LEU A 13 10.49 -9.28 -24.23
CA LEU A 13 10.49 -8.09 -23.35
C LEU A 13 9.30 -7.16 -23.58
N ARG A 14 8.20 -7.67 -24.13
CA ARG A 14 6.95 -6.93 -24.32
C ARG A 14 6.06 -7.07 -23.09
N ASP A 15 5.28 -6.03 -22.83
CA ASP A 15 4.26 -6.04 -21.79
C ASP A 15 3.22 -7.13 -22.09
N ARG A 16 3.01 -8.05 -21.14
CA ARG A 16 1.96 -9.08 -21.17
C ARG A 16 0.61 -8.55 -20.72
N GLN A 17 0.60 -7.43 -20.00
CA GLN A 17 -0.58 -6.77 -19.48
C GLN A 17 -0.34 -5.27 -19.40
N GLU A 18 -1.41 -4.48 -19.31
CA GLU A 18 -1.25 -3.05 -19.08
C GLU A 18 -0.54 -2.78 -17.74
N PRO A 19 0.40 -1.82 -17.69
CA PRO A 19 1.08 -1.43 -16.46
C PRO A 19 0.07 -1.01 -15.40
N ARG A 20 0.20 -1.55 -14.18
CA ARG A 20 -0.69 -1.22 -13.06
C ARG A 20 0.03 -0.26 -12.13
N THR A 21 -0.61 0.87 -11.80
CA THR A 21 -0.14 1.72 -10.71
C THR A 21 -0.68 1.15 -9.41
N GLU A 22 0.21 0.61 -8.57
CA GLU A 22 -0.17 0.06 -7.27
C GLU A 22 0.65 0.70 -6.15
N ILE A 23 0.05 0.77 -4.96
CA ILE A 23 0.75 1.13 -3.74
C ILE A 23 1.41 -0.14 -3.21
N GLY A 24 2.74 -0.12 -3.08
CA GLY A 24 3.48 -1.22 -2.49
C GLY A 24 3.10 -1.43 -1.01
N ILE A 25 3.25 -2.66 -0.52
CA ILE A 25 2.95 -2.99 0.89
C ILE A 25 4.11 -2.69 1.85
N CYS A 26 5.29 -2.32 1.32
CA CYS A 26 6.50 -2.02 2.07
C CYS A 26 7.03 -0.61 1.76
N ALA A 27 7.92 -0.09 2.60
CA ALA A 27 8.64 1.14 2.32
C ALA A 27 9.71 0.91 1.24
N PRO A 28 9.84 1.80 0.24
CA PRO A 28 10.88 1.69 -0.77
C PRO A 28 12.28 2.05 -0.23
N ASP A 29 12.36 2.86 0.82
CA ASP A 29 13.61 3.26 1.47
C ASP A 29 13.88 2.35 2.68
N PRO A 30 15.04 1.65 2.74
CA PRO A 30 15.37 0.74 3.84
C PRO A 30 15.62 1.45 5.19
N THR A 31 15.81 2.77 5.19
CA THR A 31 16.01 3.57 6.41
C THR A 31 14.69 4.00 7.05
N VAL A 32 13.57 3.77 6.36
CA VAL A 32 12.24 4.12 6.83
C VAL A 32 11.64 2.96 7.62
N ASN A 33 11.26 3.23 8.86
CA ASN A 33 10.49 2.28 9.67
C ASN A 33 9.12 2.02 9.02
N ALA A 34 8.80 0.75 8.85
CA ALA A 34 7.52 0.27 8.34
C ALA A 34 7.08 -0.96 9.15
N THR A 35 5.79 -1.27 9.11
CA THR A 35 5.23 -2.46 9.75
C THR A 35 4.18 -3.11 8.86
N ALA A 36 4.01 -4.43 9.00
CA ALA A 36 2.99 -5.18 8.29
C ALA A 36 2.52 -6.39 9.09
N VAL A 37 1.26 -6.77 8.90
CA VAL A 37 0.68 -7.99 9.44
C VAL A 37 -0.14 -8.69 8.36
N ILE A 38 -0.02 -10.02 8.31
CA ILE A 38 -0.87 -10.88 7.49
C ILE A 38 -2.10 -11.24 8.31
N VAL A 39 -3.28 -11.05 7.72
CA VAL A 39 -4.57 -11.40 8.31
C VAL A 39 -5.24 -12.39 7.38
N GLU A 40 -5.35 -13.64 7.83
CA GLU A 40 -5.96 -14.72 7.06
C GLU A 40 -7.49 -14.72 7.17
N TRP A 41 -8.05 -14.36 8.33
CA TRP A 41 -9.47 -14.52 8.66
C TRP A 41 -10.10 -13.20 9.12
N GLY A 42 -11.40 -13.01 8.83
CA GLY A 42 -12.19 -11.85 9.25
C GLY A 42 -12.12 -10.63 8.31
N ASN A 43 -11.43 -10.75 7.18
CA ASN A 43 -11.54 -9.79 6.08
C ASN A 43 -12.85 -10.02 5.29
N PRO A 44 -13.32 -9.03 4.51
CA PRO A 44 -14.44 -9.23 3.59
C PRO A 44 -14.25 -10.46 2.68
N SER A 45 -15.30 -11.26 2.54
CA SER A 45 -15.29 -12.55 1.82
C SER A 45 -14.29 -13.59 2.36
N GLU A 46 -13.80 -13.43 3.60
CA GLU A 46 -12.77 -14.30 4.22
C GLU A 46 -11.49 -14.40 3.37
N LEU A 47 -11.16 -13.34 2.61
CA LEU A 47 -9.96 -13.32 1.77
C LEU A 47 -8.74 -12.87 2.58
N PRO A 48 -7.60 -13.56 2.47
CA PRO A 48 -6.38 -13.17 3.17
C PRO A 48 -5.84 -11.85 2.64
N SER A 49 -5.26 -11.04 3.51
CA SER A 49 -4.67 -9.77 3.11
C SER A 49 -3.53 -9.33 4.02
N VAL A 50 -2.78 -8.33 3.58
CA VAL A 50 -1.75 -7.66 4.36
C VAL A 50 -2.25 -6.27 4.73
N TYR A 51 -2.13 -5.91 6.01
CA TYR A 51 -2.28 -4.54 6.47
C TYR A 51 -0.89 -4.00 6.78
N SER A 52 -0.57 -2.82 6.24
CA SER A 52 0.76 -2.23 6.44
C SER A 52 0.69 -0.76 6.81
N GLY A 53 1.63 -0.36 7.67
CA GLY A 53 1.97 1.04 7.95
C GLY A 53 3.25 1.38 7.20
N ILE A 54 3.14 2.24 6.19
CA ILE A 54 4.23 2.57 5.27
C ILE A 54 4.33 4.08 5.03
N ARG A 55 5.49 4.53 4.56
CA ARG A 55 5.67 5.87 4.01
C ARG A 55 5.99 5.76 2.53
N THR A 56 5.27 6.52 1.72
CA THR A 56 5.39 6.52 0.26
C THR A 56 5.77 7.91 -0.26
N GLY A 57 6.08 7.99 -1.56
CA GLY A 57 6.60 9.19 -2.21
C GLY A 57 8.13 9.27 -2.15
N MET A 58 8.75 9.97 -3.11
CA MET A 58 10.20 10.07 -3.24
C MET A 58 10.91 10.66 -2.01
N ALA A 59 10.21 11.46 -1.21
CA ALA A 59 10.71 12.03 0.05
C ALA A 59 10.08 11.37 1.31
N GLY A 60 9.31 10.28 1.14
CA GLY A 60 8.67 9.59 2.26
C GLY A 60 7.62 10.43 3.01
N GLU A 61 7.01 11.42 2.36
CA GLU A 61 6.09 12.36 3.02
C GLU A 61 4.69 11.79 3.22
N ASN A 62 4.29 10.79 2.43
CA ASN A 62 2.93 10.27 2.48
C ASN A 62 2.87 9.07 3.43
N HIS A 63 2.43 9.33 4.67
CA HIS A 63 2.19 8.31 5.67
C HIS A 63 0.86 7.63 5.40
N LEU A 64 0.84 6.31 5.38
CA LEU A 64 -0.32 5.51 5.01
C LEU A 64 -0.45 4.29 5.92
N ILE A 65 -1.67 4.03 6.40
CA ILE A 65 -2.08 2.67 6.75
C ILE A 65 -2.85 2.15 5.53
N TYR A 66 -2.41 1.02 4.99
CA TYR A 66 -2.84 0.49 3.70
C TYR A 66 -3.23 -0.99 3.80
N ARG A 67 -4.27 -1.35 3.05
CA ARG A 67 -4.62 -2.74 2.70
C ARG A 67 -4.78 -2.82 1.18
N PRO A 68 -4.09 -3.73 0.48
CA PRO A 68 -4.33 -3.98 -0.93
C PRO A 68 -5.78 -4.36 -1.25
N ALA A 69 -6.12 -4.27 -2.54
CA ALA A 69 -7.37 -4.82 -3.03
C ALA A 69 -7.44 -6.32 -2.76
N LEU A 70 -8.62 -6.82 -2.39
CA LEU A 70 -8.86 -8.25 -2.22
C LEU A 70 -9.22 -8.83 -3.59
N VAL A 71 -8.51 -9.88 -3.97
CA VAL A 71 -8.59 -10.49 -5.29
C VAL A 71 -9.06 -11.93 -5.15
N GLU A 72 -10.10 -12.28 -5.90
CA GLU A 72 -10.63 -13.64 -6.00
C GLU A 72 -10.64 -14.03 -7.48
N ASN A 73 -10.07 -15.19 -7.82
CA ASN A 73 -9.96 -15.66 -9.22
C ASN A 73 -9.31 -14.64 -10.17
N GLY A 74 -8.33 -13.88 -9.68
CA GLY A 74 -7.63 -12.84 -10.45
C GLY A 74 -8.43 -11.55 -10.66
N LYS A 75 -9.64 -11.45 -10.11
CA LYS A 75 -10.49 -10.26 -10.18
C LYS A 75 -10.54 -9.56 -8.83
N GLU A 76 -10.39 -8.24 -8.85
CA GLU A 76 -10.66 -7.40 -7.68
C GLU A 76 -12.14 -7.51 -7.28
N VAL A 77 -12.39 -7.97 -6.06
CA VAL A 77 -13.74 -8.08 -5.47
C VAL A 77 -13.98 -7.03 -4.39
N HIS A 78 -12.93 -6.59 -3.71
CA HIS A 78 -12.98 -5.48 -2.77
C HIS A 78 -11.82 -4.53 -3.01
N SER A 79 -12.11 -3.24 -3.13
CA SER A 79 -11.07 -2.25 -3.37
C SER A 79 -10.09 -2.11 -2.21
N SER A 80 -8.91 -1.60 -2.56
CA SER A 80 -7.87 -1.28 -1.57
C SER A 80 -8.40 -0.26 -0.55
N MET A 81 -7.91 -0.35 0.68
CA MET A 81 -8.22 0.61 1.74
C MET A 81 -6.97 1.39 2.10
N ARG A 82 -7.12 2.68 2.36
CA ARG A 82 -6.03 3.53 2.84
C ARG A 82 -6.55 4.68 3.68
N THR A 83 -5.73 5.16 4.60
CA THR A 83 -5.94 6.45 5.25
C THR A 83 -5.82 7.60 4.25
N VAL A 84 -6.44 8.74 4.56
CA VAL A 84 -6.39 9.94 3.73
C VAL A 84 -5.02 10.61 3.92
N TYR A 85 -4.08 10.40 3.00
CA TYR A 85 -2.72 10.93 3.11
C TYR A 85 -2.62 12.47 3.12
N THR A 86 -3.65 13.16 2.62
CA THR A 86 -3.72 14.62 2.63
C THR A 86 -4.28 15.21 3.92
N ASP A 87 -4.85 14.38 4.81
CA ASP A 87 -5.43 14.82 6.07
C ASP A 87 -4.53 14.40 7.23
N ASN A 88 -3.77 15.36 7.74
CA ASN A 88 -2.79 15.16 8.80
C ASN A 88 -3.43 14.73 10.13
N ARG A 89 -4.75 14.84 10.31
CA ARG A 89 -5.41 14.30 11.50
C ARG A 89 -5.39 12.78 11.56
N TRP A 90 -5.19 12.11 10.42
CA TRP A 90 -5.16 10.65 10.36
C TRP A 90 -3.86 10.08 10.90
N LEU A 91 -2.71 10.60 10.44
CA LEU A 91 -1.40 10.00 10.69
C LEU A 91 -0.28 11.00 11.03
N TYR A 92 -0.64 12.23 11.39
CA TYR A 92 0.31 13.22 11.89
C TYR A 92 0.04 13.47 13.38
N GLY A 93 0.95 13.00 14.23
CA GLY A 93 0.91 13.20 15.67
C GLY A 93 2.32 13.34 16.21
N GLY A 94 2.81 14.56 16.32
CA GLY A 94 4.18 14.81 16.77
C GLY A 94 4.66 16.25 16.75
N SER A 95 3.83 17.22 17.12
CA SER A 95 4.29 18.48 17.70
C SER A 95 3.12 19.11 18.47
N ASP A 96 3.26 19.26 19.78
CA ASP A 96 2.30 19.79 20.77
C ASP A 96 1.16 18.86 21.25
N CYS A 97 1.53 17.95 22.15
CA CYS A 97 0.79 17.81 23.42
C CYS A 97 1.77 18.14 24.55
N THR A 98 2.15 19.41 24.64
CA THR A 98 3.00 19.95 25.73
C THR A 98 2.15 20.54 26.87
N HIS A 99 0.82 20.49 26.74
CA HIS A 99 -0.16 20.79 27.78
C HIS A 99 -1.34 19.82 27.72
N CYS A 100 -1.16 18.64 28.31
CA CYS A 100 -2.23 17.83 28.88
C CYS A 100 -1.88 17.56 30.34
#